data_AF-A0A161U947-F1
#
_entry.id   AF-A0A161U947-F1
#
_cell.length_a   1.000
_cell.length_b   1.000
_cell.length_c   1.000
_cell.angle_alpha   90.00
_cell.angle_beta   90.00
_cell.angle_gamma   90.00
#
_symmetry.space_group_name_H-M   'P 1'
#
loop_
_entity.id
_entity.type
_entity.pdbx_description
1 polymer ?
#
loop_
_entity_poly.entity_id
_entity_poly.type
_entity_poly.pdbx_seq_one_letter_code
_entity_poly.pdbx_strand_id
1 'polypeptide(L)'
;MRAEEVRRETGVPETIGAAGAGATAASSTAPAAPAPPSPQAIYVQAPAEPKPRGNRGFGVLVGLIATVLFAILYAGISYLVILTQYAPDDAARVLGQFLVQPVFWIPVLFFFIAFALLALALNRAAWWTWAVFGLLVAVVVYFSYIGASLLTVGAWQFTPQEAGDFIADRWLDPYAIIAAIVARELPIWFGGWIASRGRTVGERNRLAREEYERQLAAGPQPISSSR
;
A
#
# COMPACT_ATOMS: atom_id res chain seq x y z
N MET A 1 5.06 -29.71 -44.28
CA MET A 1 5.51 -31.12 -44.28
C MET A 1 6.49 -31.30 -43.14
N ARG A 2 6.19 -32.25 -42.23
CA ARG A 2 7.12 -33.09 -41.45
C ARG A 2 8.15 -32.40 -40.54
N ALA A 3 8.53 -32.91 -39.39
CA ALA A 3 8.06 -33.98 -38.53
C ALA A 3 8.96 -33.92 -37.28
N GLU A 4 8.43 -34.32 -36.14
CA GLU A 4 9.23 -34.89 -35.06
C GLU A 4 10.12 -36.00 -35.60
N GLU A 5 11.33 -36.16 -35.07
CA GLU A 5 11.94 -37.49 -35.01
C GLU A 5 12.98 -37.59 -33.89
N VAL A 6 12.58 -38.35 -32.88
CA VAL A 6 13.39 -38.96 -31.84
C VAL A 6 14.19 -40.12 -32.46
N ARG A 7 15.52 -40.16 -32.32
CA ARG A 7 16.33 -41.40 -32.37
C ARG A 7 17.76 -41.15 -31.87
N ARG A 8 18.15 -41.67 -30.68
CA ARG A 8 18.94 -42.90 -30.46
C ARG A 8 20.16 -43.06 -31.37
N GLU A 9 21.33 -42.85 -30.79
CA GLU A 9 22.60 -43.51 -31.11
C GLU A 9 22.91 -44.42 -29.90
N THR A 10 22.89 -45.76 -29.94
CA THR A 10 23.83 -46.73 -30.58
C THR A 10 25.27 -46.49 -30.11
N GLY A 11 26.04 -47.43 -29.54
CA GLY A 11 25.95 -48.87 -29.36
C GLY A 11 27.02 -49.36 -28.34
N VAL A 12 26.85 -50.55 -27.71
CA VAL A 12 27.48 -51.86 -28.09
C VAL A 12 28.81 -52.08 -27.31
N PRO A 13 29.27 -53.31 -26.96
CA PRO A 13 28.77 -54.67 -27.23
C PRO A 13 28.59 -55.60 -26.00
N GLU A 14 27.96 -56.74 -26.28
CA GLU A 14 28.06 -58.02 -25.57
C GLU A 14 29.50 -58.53 -25.44
N THR A 15 29.79 -59.23 -24.35
CA THR A 15 30.80 -60.30 -24.33
C THR A 15 30.19 -61.56 -23.72
N ILE A 16 30.03 -62.58 -24.56
CA ILE A 16 29.73 -63.97 -24.20
C ILE A 16 31.04 -64.71 -23.97
N GLY A 17 31.08 -65.55 -22.93
CA GLY A 17 32.06 -66.62 -22.74
C GLY A 17 32.28 -66.88 -21.25
N ALA A 18 32.44 -68.08 -20.72
CA ALA A 18 32.32 -69.46 -21.20
C ALA A 18 32.24 -70.35 -19.93
N ALA A 19 31.82 -71.60 -20.09
CA ALA A 19 31.57 -72.59 -19.04
C ALA A 19 32.75 -72.90 -18.08
N GLY A 20 32.41 -73.26 -16.84
CA GLY A 20 33.32 -73.90 -15.87
C GLY A 20 32.53 -74.57 -14.74
N ALA A 21 32.58 -75.90 -14.71
CA ALA A 21 31.96 -76.76 -13.72
C ALA A 21 32.70 -76.74 -12.37
N GLY A 22 31.99 -77.02 -11.27
CA GLY A 22 32.60 -77.63 -10.08
C GLY A 22 32.18 -77.07 -8.72
N ALA A 23 31.80 -78.00 -7.85
CA ALA A 23 31.75 -77.91 -6.38
C ALA A 23 30.55 -77.23 -5.72
N THR A 24 29.55 -78.05 -5.41
CA THR A 24 28.68 -77.92 -4.24
C THR A 24 29.51 -77.83 -2.96
N ALA A 25 29.72 -76.61 -2.45
CA ALA A 25 30.15 -76.37 -1.08
C ALA A 25 28.92 -76.08 -0.22
N ALA A 26 28.52 -77.06 0.58
CA ALA A 26 27.52 -76.88 1.62
C ALA A 26 28.02 -75.82 2.61
N SER A 27 27.43 -74.63 2.55
CA SER A 27 27.66 -73.56 3.51
C SER A 27 26.49 -73.56 4.48
N SER A 28 26.76 -73.84 5.75
CA SER A 28 25.74 -73.83 6.81
C SER A 28 25.18 -72.42 6.98
N THR A 29 23.93 -72.20 6.60
CA THR A 29 23.23 -70.93 6.87
C THR A 29 22.85 -70.89 8.35
N ALA A 30 23.58 -70.11 9.14
CA ALA A 30 23.15 -69.72 10.48
C ALA A 30 21.88 -68.85 10.38
N PRO A 31 20.94 -68.88 11.35
CA PRO A 31 19.74 -68.07 11.29
C PRO A 31 20.11 -66.59 11.29
N ALA A 32 19.71 -65.85 10.25
CA ALA A 32 19.88 -64.40 10.20
C ALA A 32 19.01 -63.76 11.30
N ALA A 33 19.64 -62.99 12.19
CA ALA A 33 18.93 -62.19 13.18
C ALA A 33 17.99 -61.18 12.48
N PRO A 34 16.76 -60.96 12.97
CA PRO A 34 15.83 -60.03 12.34
C PRO A 34 16.44 -58.62 12.30
N ALA A 35 16.51 -58.03 11.11
CA ALA A 35 16.97 -56.66 10.92
C ALA A 35 16.02 -55.69 11.66
N PRO A 36 16.53 -54.67 12.37
CA PRO A 36 15.68 -53.70 13.05
C PRO A 36 14.80 -52.97 12.01
N PRO A 37 13.52 -52.68 12.33
CA PRO A 37 12.64 -51.97 11.41
C PRO A 37 13.24 -50.60 11.07
N SER A 38 13.41 -50.35 9.78
CA SER A 38 13.86 -49.06 9.26
C SER A 38 12.85 -47.96 9.65
N PRO A 39 13.29 -46.84 10.24
CA PRO A 39 12.40 -45.77 10.65
C PRO A 39 11.58 -45.25 9.46
N GLN A 40 10.25 -45.40 9.52
CA GLN A 40 9.37 -44.80 8.53
C GLN A 40 9.33 -43.29 8.80
N ALA A 41 9.92 -42.49 7.92
CA ALA A 41 9.86 -41.05 8.02
C ALA A 41 8.41 -40.58 7.81
N ILE A 42 7.78 -40.11 8.89
CA ILE A 42 6.47 -39.45 8.82
C ILE A 42 6.71 -38.03 8.31
N TYR A 43 6.34 -37.76 7.08
CA TYR A 43 6.41 -36.42 6.49
C TYR A 43 5.30 -35.55 7.09
N VAL A 44 5.66 -34.76 8.10
CA VAL A 44 4.77 -33.72 8.62
C VAL A 44 4.78 -32.55 7.64
N GLN A 45 3.60 -32.10 7.21
CA GLN A 45 3.51 -30.89 6.38
C GLN A 45 4.03 -29.70 7.19
N ALA A 46 5.00 -28.97 6.63
CA ALA A 46 5.50 -27.75 7.24
C ALA A 46 4.36 -26.74 7.43
N PRO A 47 4.30 -26.01 8.56
CA PRO A 47 3.33 -24.94 8.75
C PRO A 47 3.39 -23.95 7.59
N ALA A 48 2.22 -23.45 7.16
CA ALA A 48 2.15 -22.43 6.11
C ALA A 48 2.55 -21.06 6.66
N GLU A 49 3.40 -20.34 5.92
CA GLU A 49 3.87 -19.01 6.33
C GLU A 49 2.70 -17.99 6.37
N PRO A 50 2.54 -17.21 7.45
CA PRO A 50 1.45 -16.25 7.57
C PRO A 50 1.66 -15.06 6.62
N LYS A 51 0.63 -14.75 5.82
CA LYS A 51 0.65 -13.59 4.91
C LYS A 51 0.44 -12.28 5.69
N PRO A 52 1.34 -11.29 5.57
CA PRO A 52 1.20 -10.03 6.30
C PRO A 52 0.01 -9.23 5.76
N ARG A 53 -0.87 -8.77 6.65
CA ARG A 53 -1.98 -7.88 6.28
C ARG A 53 -1.52 -6.42 6.24
N GLY A 54 -1.89 -5.69 5.18
CA GLY A 54 -1.60 -4.26 5.03
C GLY A 54 -2.73 -3.36 5.54
N ASN A 55 -2.41 -2.09 5.82
CA ASN A 55 -3.36 -1.04 6.21
C ASN A 55 -3.49 0.09 5.15
N ARG A 56 -2.80 -0.06 4.02
CA ARG A 56 -2.75 0.95 2.93
C ARG A 56 -4.12 1.26 2.34
N GLY A 57 -4.91 0.24 2.01
CA GLY A 57 -6.26 0.42 1.46
C GLY A 57 -7.21 1.13 2.43
N PHE A 58 -7.05 0.89 3.73
CA PHE A 58 -7.80 1.63 4.74
C PHE A 58 -7.40 3.10 4.78
N GLY A 59 -6.11 3.41 4.68
CA GLY A 59 -5.63 4.80 4.58
C GLY A 59 -6.26 5.57 3.42
N VAL A 60 -6.38 4.95 2.25
CA VAL A 60 -7.04 5.57 1.07
C VAL A 60 -8.54 5.77 1.31
N LEU A 61 -9.23 4.77 1.89
CA LEU A 61 -10.65 4.89 2.24
C LEU A 61 -10.89 6.04 3.23
N VAL A 62 -10.07 6.15 4.26
CA VAL A 62 -10.12 7.25 5.20
C VAL A 62 -9.85 8.58 4.49
N GLY A 63 -8.94 8.59 3.52
CA GLY A 63 -8.69 9.77 2.69
C GLY A 63 -9.89 10.21 1.86
N LEU A 64 -10.69 9.29 1.32
CA LEU A 64 -11.96 9.63 0.66
C LEU A 64 -12.94 10.28 1.63
N ILE A 65 -13.08 9.72 2.84
CA ILE A 65 -13.96 10.28 3.88
C ILE A 65 -13.49 11.69 4.28
N ALA A 66 -12.18 11.85 4.50
CA ALA A 66 -11.58 13.14 4.83
C ALA A 66 -11.78 14.15 3.69
N THR A 67 -11.79 13.71 2.42
CA THR A 67 -12.02 14.58 1.25
C THR A 67 -13.45 15.09 1.19
N VAL A 68 -14.42 14.23 1.47
CA VAL A 68 -15.83 14.67 1.58
C VAL A 68 -15.98 15.69 2.70
N LEU A 69 -15.36 15.43 3.86
CA LEU A 69 -15.40 16.38 4.97
C LEU A 69 -14.65 17.69 4.64
N PHE A 70 -13.52 17.62 3.93
CA PHE A 70 -12.80 18.79 3.43
C PHE A 70 -13.71 19.65 2.56
N ALA A 71 -14.39 19.05 1.58
CA ALA A 71 -15.29 19.78 0.69
C ALA A 71 -16.45 20.45 1.46
N ILE A 72 -17.04 19.74 2.43
CA ILE A 72 -18.12 20.28 3.28
C ILE A 72 -17.62 21.44 4.14
N LEU A 73 -16.49 21.27 4.84
CA LEU A 73 -15.92 22.32 5.69
C LEU A 73 -15.48 23.52 4.85
N TYR A 74 -14.87 23.27 3.69
CA TYR A 74 -14.43 24.33 2.80
C TYR A 74 -15.62 25.14 2.28
N ALA A 75 -16.67 24.48 1.79
CA ALA A 75 -17.90 25.13 1.36
C ALA A 75 -18.59 25.89 2.52
N GLY A 76 -18.70 25.25 3.69
CA GLY A 76 -19.35 25.82 4.86
C GLY A 76 -18.65 27.07 5.38
N ILE A 77 -17.33 27.04 5.53
CA ILE A 77 -16.55 28.20 6.01
C ILE A 77 -16.54 29.30 4.93
N SER A 78 -16.44 28.94 3.65
CA SER A 78 -16.56 29.91 2.54
C SER A 78 -17.93 30.59 2.55
N TYR A 79 -19.00 29.86 2.82
CA TYR A 79 -20.35 30.43 2.97
C TYR A 79 -20.43 31.42 4.14
N LEU A 80 -19.78 31.13 5.28
CA LEU A 80 -19.71 32.09 6.39
C LEU A 80 -19.01 33.39 5.98
N VAL A 81 -17.96 33.32 5.17
CA VAL A 81 -17.30 34.53 4.61
C VAL A 81 -18.25 35.28 3.67
N ILE A 82 -18.98 34.57 2.80
CA ILE A 82 -19.94 35.18 1.88
C ILE A 82 -21.05 35.90 2.65
N LEU A 83 -21.54 35.33 3.76
CA LEU A 83 -22.57 35.95 4.61
C LEU A 83 -22.12 37.28 5.24
N THR A 84 -20.82 37.56 5.31
CA THR A 84 -20.32 38.87 5.79
C THR A 84 -20.50 39.99 4.75
N GLN A 85 -20.76 39.64 3.49
CA GLN A 85 -20.82 40.57 2.36
C GLN A 85 -22.19 40.62 1.68
N TYR A 86 -23.01 39.57 1.82
CA TYR A 86 -24.29 39.42 1.13
C TYR A 86 -25.42 39.04 2.07
N ALA A 87 -26.66 39.41 1.72
CA ALA A 87 -27.86 38.91 2.38
C ALA A 87 -28.01 37.39 2.18
N PRO A 88 -28.71 36.65 3.07
CA PRO A 88 -28.76 35.18 3.04
C PRO A 88 -29.17 34.57 1.68
N ASP A 89 -30.19 35.13 1.03
CA ASP A 89 -30.67 34.60 -0.25
C ASP A 89 -29.64 34.78 -1.39
N ASP A 90 -28.95 35.92 -1.41
CA ASP A 90 -27.89 36.18 -2.39
C ASP A 90 -26.63 35.38 -2.06
N ALA A 91 -26.30 35.21 -0.77
CA ALA A 91 -25.18 34.39 -0.33
C ALA A 91 -25.32 32.93 -0.78
N ALA A 92 -26.54 32.37 -0.71
CA ALA A 92 -26.81 31.02 -1.20
C ALA A 92 -26.61 30.92 -2.72
N ARG A 93 -27.01 31.94 -3.48
CA ARG A 93 -26.78 32.01 -4.93
C ARG A 93 -25.28 32.09 -5.26
N VAL A 94 -24.53 32.95 -4.58
CA VAL A 94 -23.08 33.11 -4.76
C VAL A 94 -22.34 31.81 -4.41
N LEU A 95 -22.72 31.14 -3.31
CA LEU A 95 -22.18 29.83 -2.97
C LEU A 95 -22.48 28.80 -4.07
N GLY A 96 -23.71 28.76 -4.58
CA GLY A 96 -24.08 27.86 -5.68
C GLY A 96 -23.21 28.06 -6.93
N GLN A 97 -22.91 29.32 -7.27
CA GLN A 97 -21.97 29.64 -8.36
C GLN A 97 -20.55 29.20 -8.03
N PHE A 98 -20.07 29.41 -6.81
CA PHE A 98 -18.74 28.99 -6.38
C PHE A 98 -18.56 27.46 -6.44
N LEU A 99 -19.57 26.69 -6.03
CA LEU A 99 -19.51 25.21 -5.99
C LEU A 99 -19.42 24.55 -7.38
N VAL A 100 -19.79 25.25 -8.45
CA VAL A 100 -19.65 24.72 -9.82
C VAL A 100 -18.35 25.16 -10.50
N GLN A 101 -17.54 26.01 -9.84
CA GLN A 101 -16.30 26.52 -10.40
C GLN A 101 -15.13 25.55 -10.19
N PRO A 102 -14.16 25.51 -11.13
CA PRO A 102 -12.93 24.73 -10.95
C PRO A 102 -12.15 25.10 -9.69
N VAL A 103 -12.22 26.37 -9.27
CA VAL A 103 -11.56 26.89 -8.06
C VAL A 103 -12.01 26.20 -6.77
N PHE A 104 -13.21 25.62 -6.73
CA PHE A 104 -13.67 24.80 -5.60
C PHE A 104 -13.14 23.36 -5.70
N TRP A 105 -13.27 22.73 -6.86
CA TRP A 105 -13.01 21.28 -7.02
C TRP A 105 -11.54 20.91 -7.13
N ILE A 106 -10.70 21.77 -7.70
CA ILE A 106 -9.26 21.48 -7.84
C ILE A 106 -8.59 21.34 -6.47
N PRO A 107 -8.79 22.26 -5.49
CA PRO A 107 -8.32 22.06 -4.13
C PRO A 107 -8.81 20.77 -3.48
N VAL A 108 -10.08 20.41 -3.66
CA VAL A 108 -10.66 19.16 -3.14
C VAL A 108 -9.94 17.94 -3.73
N LEU A 109 -9.68 17.94 -5.03
CA LEU A 109 -8.96 16.87 -5.71
C LEU A 109 -7.51 16.76 -5.24
N PHE A 110 -6.79 17.88 -5.15
CA PHE A 110 -5.40 17.89 -4.70
C PHE A 110 -5.28 17.53 -3.21
N PHE A 111 -6.26 17.90 -2.39
CA PHE A 111 -6.35 17.42 -1.00
C PHE A 111 -6.43 15.90 -0.96
N PHE A 112 -7.34 15.29 -1.74
CA PHE A 112 -7.46 13.83 -1.79
C PHE A 112 -6.16 13.17 -2.21
N ILE A 113 -5.54 13.63 -3.29
CA ILE A 113 -4.29 13.06 -3.81
C ILE A 113 -3.18 13.19 -2.77
N ALA A 114 -2.96 14.39 -2.24
CA ALA A 114 -1.90 14.63 -1.26
C ALA A 114 -2.10 13.81 0.01
N PHE A 115 -3.34 13.75 0.53
CA PHE A 115 -3.64 13.01 1.75
C PHE A 115 -3.60 11.49 1.53
N ALA A 116 -4.07 10.98 0.40
CA ALA A 116 -3.97 9.56 0.06
C ALA A 116 -2.51 9.13 -0.10
N LEU A 117 -1.68 9.92 -0.79
CA LEU A 117 -0.24 9.69 -0.90
C LEU A 117 0.44 9.71 0.46
N LEU A 118 0.07 10.67 1.31
CA LEU A 118 0.56 10.74 2.68
C LEU A 118 0.19 9.48 3.46
N ALA A 119 -1.05 9.01 3.35
CA ALA A 119 -1.51 7.80 4.04
C ALA A 119 -0.85 6.52 3.53
N LEU A 120 -0.53 6.47 2.23
CA LEU A 120 0.25 5.38 1.64
C LEU A 120 1.69 5.36 2.17
N ALA A 121 2.29 6.54 2.37
CA ALA A 121 3.65 6.70 2.89
C ALA A 121 3.73 6.43 4.41
N LEU A 122 2.81 6.98 5.20
CA LEU A 122 2.86 7.00 6.68
C LEU A 122 2.12 5.84 7.36
N ASN A 123 1.99 4.69 6.70
CA ASN A 123 1.15 3.56 7.12
C ASN A 123 1.37 3.05 8.58
N ARG A 124 2.53 3.32 9.19
CA ARG A 124 2.86 2.99 10.60
C ARG A 124 3.47 4.16 11.39
N ALA A 125 3.30 5.39 10.92
CA ALA A 125 3.93 6.54 11.53
C ALA A 125 3.30 6.89 12.89
N ALA A 126 4.09 7.56 13.73
CA ALA A 126 3.60 8.15 14.96
C ALA A 126 2.58 9.26 14.66
N TRP A 127 1.68 9.54 15.60
CA TRP A 127 0.62 10.53 15.41
C TRP A 127 1.17 11.93 15.06
N TRP A 128 2.25 12.37 15.72
CA TRP A 128 2.87 13.67 15.46
C TRP A 128 3.36 13.85 14.01
N THR A 129 3.75 12.76 13.35
CA THR A 129 4.22 12.78 11.96
C THR A 129 3.11 13.28 11.03
N TRP A 130 1.86 12.93 11.32
CA TRP A 130 0.70 13.41 10.56
C TRP A 130 0.46 14.90 10.75
N ALA A 131 0.81 15.47 11.90
CA ALA A 131 0.74 16.92 12.11
C ALA A 131 1.79 17.68 11.31
N VAL A 132 3.01 17.16 11.23
CA VAL A 132 4.10 17.78 10.47
C VAL A 132 3.83 17.70 8.97
N PHE A 133 3.52 16.52 8.45
CA PHE A 133 3.24 16.36 7.03
C PHE A 133 1.86 16.89 6.61
N GLY A 134 0.93 17.11 7.55
CA GLY A 134 -0.30 17.85 7.28
C GLY A 134 -0.04 19.27 6.78
N LEU A 135 1.08 19.89 7.19
CA LEU A 135 1.50 21.17 6.63
C LEU A 135 1.86 21.06 5.13
N LEU A 136 2.48 19.96 4.70
CA LEU A 136 2.77 19.74 3.28
C LEU A 136 1.48 19.60 2.46
N VAL A 137 0.47 18.91 3.01
CA VAL A 137 -0.86 18.81 2.39
C VAL A 137 -1.49 20.20 2.25
N ALA A 138 -1.40 21.04 3.28
CA ALA A 138 -1.91 22.41 3.25
C ALA A 138 -1.23 23.26 2.16
N VAL A 139 0.09 23.16 2.03
CA VAL A 139 0.85 23.86 0.98
C VAL A 139 0.40 23.42 -0.41
N VAL A 140 0.25 22.11 -0.65
CA VAL A 140 -0.24 21.59 -1.93
C VAL A 140 -1.64 22.11 -2.24
N VAL A 141 -2.54 22.11 -1.26
CA VAL A 141 -3.92 22.60 -1.42
C VAL A 141 -3.94 24.10 -1.68
N TYR A 142 -3.14 24.89 -0.97
CA TYR A 142 -3.03 26.33 -1.18
C TYR A 142 -2.60 26.68 -2.61
N PHE A 143 -1.51 26.05 -3.10
CA PHE A 143 -1.05 26.30 -4.47
C PHE A 143 -2.00 25.74 -5.52
N SER A 144 -2.72 24.66 -5.22
CA SER A 144 -3.77 24.16 -6.11
C SER A 144 -4.94 25.14 -6.25
N TYR A 145 -5.29 25.88 -5.19
CA TYR A 145 -6.28 26.96 -5.26
C TYR A 145 -5.81 28.10 -6.17
N ILE A 146 -4.57 28.57 -5.99
CA ILE A 146 -4.01 29.62 -6.85
C ILE A 146 -3.99 29.15 -8.31
N GLY A 147 -3.52 27.93 -8.58
CA GLY A 147 -3.56 27.33 -9.92
C GLY A 147 -4.98 27.23 -10.49
N ALA A 148 -5.95 26.84 -9.68
CA ALA A 148 -7.35 26.77 -10.08
C ALA A 148 -7.95 28.14 -10.40
N SER A 149 -7.56 29.16 -9.65
CA SER A 149 -8.01 30.53 -9.88
C SER A 149 -7.53 31.09 -11.23
N LEU A 150 -6.31 30.73 -11.65
CA LEU A 150 -5.77 31.04 -12.98
C LEU A 150 -6.58 30.36 -14.10
N LEU A 151 -7.03 29.12 -13.87
CA LEU A 151 -7.87 28.42 -14.83
C LEU A 151 -9.25 29.06 -14.95
N THR A 152 -9.84 29.51 -13.83
CA THR A 152 -11.15 30.17 -13.82
C THR A 152 -11.16 31.47 -14.64
N VAL A 153 -10.06 32.23 -14.64
CA VAL A 153 -9.96 33.48 -15.41
C VAL A 153 -9.42 33.30 -16.83
N GLY A 154 -9.08 32.07 -17.23
CA GLY A 154 -8.51 31.81 -18.54
C GLY A 154 -7.12 32.41 -18.72
N ALA A 155 -6.25 32.30 -17.72
CA ALA A 155 -4.94 32.95 -17.66
C ALA A 155 -3.99 32.60 -18.83
N TRP A 156 -4.29 31.59 -19.65
CA TRP A 156 -3.58 31.34 -20.91
C TRP A 156 -3.72 32.47 -21.94
N GLN A 157 -4.64 33.41 -21.73
CA GLN A 157 -4.79 34.63 -22.53
C GLN A 157 -4.01 35.82 -21.96
N PHE A 158 -3.45 35.69 -20.76
CA PHE A 158 -2.73 36.77 -20.10
C PHE A 158 -1.28 36.86 -20.61
N THR A 159 -0.75 38.07 -20.59
CA THR A 159 0.69 38.29 -20.64
C THR A 159 1.35 37.79 -19.34
N PRO A 160 2.66 37.50 -19.34
CA PRO A 160 3.37 37.09 -18.11
C PRO A 160 3.26 38.10 -16.96
N GLN A 161 3.20 39.40 -17.27
CA GLN A 161 3.03 40.48 -16.29
C GLN A 161 1.65 40.40 -15.63
N GLU A 162 0.58 40.33 -16.43
CA GLU A 162 -0.81 40.22 -15.93
C GLU A 162 -1.01 38.96 -15.08
N ALA A 163 -0.40 37.84 -15.48
CA ALA A 163 -0.43 36.62 -14.68
C ALA A 163 0.31 36.81 -13.33
N GLY A 164 1.44 37.52 -13.33
CA GLY A 164 2.18 37.86 -12.12
C GLY A 164 1.38 38.75 -11.16
N ASP A 165 0.76 39.80 -11.68
CA ASP A 165 -0.07 40.73 -10.90
C ASP A 165 -1.31 40.02 -10.33
N PHE A 166 -1.96 39.17 -11.15
CA PHE A 166 -3.08 38.35 -10.69
C PHE A 166 -2.70 37.41 -9.54
N ILE A 167 -1.53 36.75 -9.62
CA ILE A 167 -1.06 35.89 -8.52
C ILE A 167 -0.72 36.73 -7.29
N ALA A 168 -0.10 37.89 -7.47
CA ALA A 168 0.25 38.82 -6.39
C ALA A 168 -0.98 39.20 -5.55
N ASP A 169 -2.11 39.49 -6.21
CA ASP A 169 -3.37 39.85 -5.55
C ASP A 169 -4.04 38.68 -4.80
N ARG A 170 -3.62 37.44 -5.05
CA ARG A 170 -4.26 36.22 -4.49
C ARG A 170 -3.51 35.58 -3.34
N TRP A 171 -2.36 36.12 -2.94
CA TRP A 171 -1.60 35.58 -1.80
C TRP A 171 -2.42 35.56 -0.50
N LEU A 172 -3.28 36.56 -0.30
CA LEU A 172 -4.13 36.68 0.89
C LEU A 172 -5.61 36.42 0.60
N ASP A 173 -5.91 35.67 -0.46
CA ASP A 173 -7.28 35.28 -0.76
C ASP A 173 -7.86 34.46 0.42
N PRO A 174 -8.98 34.89 1.03
CA PRO A 174 -9.55 34.21 2.18
C PRO A 174 -9.92 32.76 1.86
N TYR A 175 -10.36 32.46 0.64
CA TYR A 175 -10.74 31.11 0.25
C TYR A 175 -9.52 30.19 0.11
N ALA A 176 -8.37 30.73 -0.31
CA ALA A 176 -7.10 29.98 -0.33
C ALA A 176 -6.64 29.64 1.09
N ILE A 177 -6.74 30.60 2.01
CA ILE A 177 -6.37 30.45 3.42
C ILE A 177 -7.27 29.42 4.10
N ILE A 178 -8.60 29.50 3.90
CA ILE A 178 -9.55 28.51 4.44
C ILE A 178 -9.19 27.11 3.96
N ALA A 179 -8.99 26.93 2.65
CA ALA A 179 -8.63 25.64 2.08
C ALA A 179 -7.33 25.09 2.71
N ALA A 180 -6.30 25.92 2.87
CA ALA A 180 -5.04 25.53 3.49
C ALA A 180 -5.20 25.10 4.96
N ILE A 181 -5.95 25.87 5.75
CA ILE A 181 -6.16 25.58 7.18
C ILE A 181 -6.92 24.26 7.34
N VAL A 182 -8.04 24.07 6.63
CA VAL A 182 -8.81 22.81 6.72
C VAL A 182 -7.96 21.63 6.26
N ALA A 183 -7.18 21.80 5.19
CA ALA A 183 -6.25 20.78 4.70
C ALA A 183 -5.13 20.45 5.69
N ARG A 184 -4.74 21.39 6.57
CA ARG A 184 -3.76 21.17 7.64
C ARG A 184 -4.35 20.38 8.81
N GLU A 185 -5.59 20.66 9.19
CA GLU A 185 -6.21 20.04 10.37
C GLU A 185 -6.65 18.60 10.13
N LEU A 186 -7.25 18.30 8.96
CA LEU A 186 -7.79 16.97 8.69
C LEU A 186 -6.74 15.84 8.81
N PRO A 187 -5.50 15.98 8.30
CA PRO A 187 -4.49 14.97 8.47
C PRO A 187 -4.15 14.64 9.93
N ILE A 188 -4.27 15.58 10.85
CA ILE A 188 -3.99 15.36 12.28
C ILE A 188 -5.02 14.41 12.88
N TRP A 189 -6.30 14.66 12.62
CA TRP A 189 -7.41 13.88 13.18
C TRP A 189 -7.51 12.51 12.51
N PHE A 190 -7.54 12.47 11.19
CA PHE A 190 -7.70 11.23 10.43
C PHE A 190 -6.41 10.39 10.42
N GLY A 191 -5.25 11.02 10.42
CA GLY A 191 -3.96 10.34 10.54
C GLY A 191 -3.81 9.58 11.84
N GLY A 192 -4.32 10.13 12.96
CA GLY A 192 -4.39 9.43 14.24
C GLY A 192 -5.22 8.15 14.18
N TRP A 193 -6.36 8.19 13.50
CA TRP A 193 -7.22 7.02 13.29
C TRP A 193 -6.58 5.96 12.39
N ILE A 194 -5.91 6.38 11.30
CA ILE A 194 -5.16 5.46 10.42
C ILE A 194 -4.02 4.79 11.20
N ALA A 195 -3.27 5.56 11.99
CA ALA A 195 -2.14 5.08 12.77
C ALA A 195 -2.57 4.10 13.87
N SER A 196 -3.68 4.35 14.56
CA SER A 196 -4.17 3.45 15.61
C SER A 196 -4.51 2.07 15.06
N ARG A 197 -5.25 2.01 13.93
CA ARG A 197 -5.57 0.74 13.27
C ARG A 197 -4.33 0.06 12.68
N GLY A 198 -3.40 0.85 12.14
CA GLY A 198 -2.11 0.36 11.63
C GLY A 198 -1.29 -0.38 12.71
N ARG A 199 -1.25 0.12 13.95
CA ARG A 199 -0.58 -0.55 15.08
C ARG A 199 -1.22 -1.89 15.42
N THR A 200 -2.55 -1.93 15.55
CA THR A 200 -3.27 -3.19 15.85
C THR A 200 -3.07 -4.26 14.76
N VAL A 201 -3.08 -3.87 13.48
CA VAL A 201 -2.80 -4.80 12.37
C VAL A 201 -1.34 -5.28 12.41
N GLY A 202 -0.41 -4.38 12.73
CA GLY A 202 1.01 -4.71 12.90
C GLY A 202 1.25 -5.72 14.03
N GLU A 203 0.62 -5.52 15.19
CA GLU A 203 0.70 -6.43 16.33
C GLU A 203 0.15 -7.83 15.99
N ARG A 204 -1.00 -7.90 15.32
CA ARG A 204 -1.57 -9.18 14.86
C ARG A 204 -0.66 -9.91 13.89
N ASN A 205 -0.04 -9.18 12.95
CA ASN A 205 0.93 -9.77 12.03
C ASN A 205 2.17 -10.28 12.77
N ARG A 206 2.64 -9.56 13.79
CA ARG A 206 3.78 -9.98 14.63
C ARG A 206 3.46 -11.26 15.40
N LEU A 207 2.31 -11.30 16.08
CA LEU A 207 1.88 -12.49 16.84
C LEU A 207 1.74 -13.72 15.93
N ALA A 208 1.13 -13.56 14.75
CA ALA A 208 1.03 -14.65 13.78
C ALA A 208 2.40 -15.16 13.33
N ARG A 209 3.40 -14.26 13.22
CA ARG A 209 4.77 -14.64 12.88
C ARG A 209 5.47 -15.40 14.00
N GLU A 210 5.32 -14.94 15.24
CA GLU A 210 5.87 -15.60 16.43
C GLU A 210 5.25 -16.98 16.65
N GLU A 211 3.95 -17.15 16.39
CA GLU A 211 3.29 -18.46 16.40
C GLU A 211 3.84 -19.40 15.32
N TYR A 212 4.05 -18.88 14.11
CA TYR A 212 4.67 -19.64 13.03
C TYR A 212 6.09 -20.09 13.39
N GLU A 213 6.92 -19.20 13.93
CA GLU A 213 8.29 -19.51 14.36
C GLU A 213 8.32 -20.54 15.50
N ARG A 214 7.38 -20.45 16.46
CA ARG A 214 7.23 -21.47 17.52
C ARG A 214 6.86 -22.84 16.96
N GLN A 215 5.95 -22.91 16.00
CA GLN A 215 5.57 -24.17 15.34
C GLN A 215 6.73 -24.75 14.53
N LEU A 216 7.52 -23.89 13.87
CA LEU A 216 8.71 -24.30 13.13
C LEU A 216 9.80 -24.86 14.08
N ALA A 217 10.04 -24.19 15.21
CA ALA A 217 11.04 -24.60 16.20
C ALA A 217 10.68 -25.92 16.91
N ALA A 218 9.39 -26.20 17.09
CA ALA A 218 8.90 -27.47 17.64
C ALA A 218 8.92 -28.63 16.63
N GLY A 219 9.12 -28.34 15.34
CA GLY A 219 9.20 -29.34 14.28
C GLY A 219 10.60 -29.98 14.15
N PRO A 220 10.71 -31.16 13.51
CA PRO A 220 12.00 -31.80 13.24
C PRO A 220 12.91 -30.90 12.38
N GLN A 221 14.11 -30.57 12.89
CA GLN A 221 15.12 -29.80 12.17
C GLN A 221 15.88 -30.71 11.20
N PRO A 222 16.10 -30.33 9.93
CA PRO A 222 16.96 -31.11 9.04
C PRO A 222 18.40 -31.09 9.57
N ILE A 223 18.97 -32.27 9.79
CA ILE A 223 20.35 -32.44 10.23
C ILE A 223 21.25 -31.94 9.09
N SER A 224 21.85 -30.75 9.21
CA SER A 224 22.80 -30.27 8.22
C SER A 224 24.12 -31.02 8.39
N SER A 225 24.49 -31.84 7.41
CA SER A 225 25.83 -32.41 7.35
C SER A 225 26.81 -31.32 6.91
N SER A 226 27.58 -30.79 7.85
CA SER A 226 28.77 -29.99 7.54
C SER A 226 29.75 -30.86 6.77
N ARG A 227 30.06 -30.46 5.54
CA ARG A 227 31.03 -31.12 4.67
C ARG A 227 32.37 -30.39 4.74
#